data_AF-A0A9N9IQ60-F1
#
_entry.id   AF-A0A9N9IQ60-F1
#
_cell.length_a   1.000
_cell.length_b   1.000
_cell.length_c   1.000
_cell.angle_alpha   90.00
_cell.angle_beta   90.00
_cell.angle_gamma   90.00
#
_symmetry.space_group_name_H-M   'P 1'
#
loop_
_entity.id
_entity.type
_entity.pdbx_description
1 polymer ?
#
loop_
_entity_poly.entity_id
_entity_poly.type
_entity_poly.pdbx_seq_one_letter_code
_entity_poly.pdbx_strand_id
1 'polypeptide(L)'
;DNGCGKLVSEGSIAPLPPMVDDTYIKPPPGIDPKVTIFIGILTVYEKIEIRNYLRDMYKHNNAALARYLGVQESPVTIKFFLGLPKDGKVDKINKESEKYGDMVVLNITENKEEGKTLKFFDWFAENASILRNDNYMLKADDDSFIHLIHYYRDIQDLPRERAYYGLLLNYTLINEGTNVYMWGMGYTISRDLVMDI
;
A
#
# COMPACT_ATOMS: atom_id res chain seq x y z
N ASP A 1 -4.50 -43.94 -29.40
CA ASP A 1 -3.65 -42.85 -29.93
C ASP A 1 -4.45 -41.87 -30.74
N ASN A 2 -4.68 -40.68 -30.17
CA ASN A 2 -4.88 -39.39 -30.84
C ASN A 2 -5.35 -38.37 -29.80
N GLY A 3 -4.64 -37.23 -29.68
CA GLY A 3 -5.19 -36.03 -29.04
C GLY A 3 -4.34 -35.35 -27.96
N CYS A 4 -2.99 -35.42 -28.00
CA CYS A 4 -2.17 -34.50 -27.22
C CYS A 4 -2.22 -33.12 -27.89
N GLY A 5 -2.86 -32.15 -27.23
CA GLY A 5 -2.97 -30.76 -27.68
C GLY A 5 -1.58 -30.13 -27.82
N LYS A 6 -1.26 -29.68 -29.03
CA LYS A 6 -0.05 -28.88 -29.30
C LYS A 6 -0.13 -27.57 -28.52
N LEU A 7 0.90 -27.30 -27.72
CA LEU A 7 1.17 -25.97 -27.19
C LEU A 7 1.31 -24.99 -28.36
N VAL A 8 0.53 -23.90 -28.30
CA VAL A 8 0.55 -22.82 -29.29
C VAL A 8 1.90 -22.11 -29.14
N SER A 9 2.63 -22.03 -30.25
CA SER A 9 3.90 -21.30 -30.38
C SER A 9 3.76 -19.86 -29.92
N GLU A 10 4.82 -19.35 -29.26
CA GLU A 10 5.03 -17.97 -28.83
C GLU A 10 4.48 -16.96 -29.86
N GLY A 11 3.26 -16.51 -29.61
CA GLY A 11 2.71 -15.35 -30.31
C GLY A 11 3.51 -14.15 -29.85
N SER A 12 4.06 -13.40 -30.81
CA SER A 12 4.69 -12.11 -30.57
C SER A 12 3.76 -11.27 -29.69
N ILE A 13 4.18 -11.01 -28.46
CA ILE A 13 3.49 -10.05 -27.58
C ILE A 13 3.49 -8.74 -28.37
N ALA A 14 2.31 -8.24 -28.71
CA ALA A 14 2.20 -6.94 -29.35
C ALA A 14 2.99 -5.94 -28.50
N PRO A 15 3.83 -5.07 -29.10
CA PRO A 15 4.55 -4.07 -28.33
C PRO A 15 3.53 -3.33 -27.48
N LEU A 16 3.85 -3.18 -26.19
CA LEU A 16 3.03 -2.37 -25.30
C LEU A 16 2.73 -1.06 -26.02
N PRO A 17 1.47 -0.58 -26.01
CA PRO A 17 1.17 0.72 -26.57
C PRO A 17 2.16 1.72 -25.98
N PRO A 18 2.65 2.71 -26.76
CA PRO A 18 3.51 3.74 -26.22
C PRO A 18 2.85 4.26 -24.95
N MET A 19 3.62 4.26 -23.86
CA MET A 19 3.19 4.84 -22.58
C MET A 19 2.51 6.16 -22.92
N VAL A 20 1.22 6.28 -22.58
CA VAL A 20 0.44 7.48 -22.84
C VAL A 20 1.27 8.65 -22.36
N ASP A 21 1.43 9.66 -23.21
CA ASP A 21 2.17 10.86 -22.89
C ASP A 21 1.61 11.47 -21.59
N ASP A 22 2.33 11.27 -20.47
CA ASP A 22 1.98 11.73 -19.13
C ASP A 22 1.80 13.26 -19.04
N THR A 23 2.13 14.01 -20.10
CA THR A 23 1.99 15.46 -20.14
C THR A 23 0.54 15.96 -20.24
N TYR A 24 -0.45 15.09 -20.44
CA TYR A 24 -1.81 15.51 -20.83
C TYR A 24 -2.91 15.46 -19.78
N ILE A 25 -2.65 15.05 -18.54
CA ILE A 25 -3.70 15.05 -17.51
C ILE A 25 -3.27 15.92 -16.35
N LYS A 26 -3.53 17.23 -16.45
CA LYS A 26 -3.59 18.05 -15.22
C LYS A 26 -4.74 17.54 -14.36
N PRO A 27 -4.60 17.56 -13.02
CA PRO A 27 -5.68 17.17 -12.14
C PRO A 27 -6.92 18.01 -12.42
N PRO A 28 -8.13 17.42 -12.30
CA PRO A 28 -9.34 18.21 -12.32
C PRO A 28 -9.28 19.27 -11.19
N PRO A 29 -10.04 20.38 -11.31
CA PRO A 29 -10.20 21.31 -10.20
C PRO A 29 -10.64 20.58 -8.92
N GLY A 30 -10.07 20.94 -7.78
CA GLY A 30 -10.41 20.36 -6.48
C GLY A 30 -9.40 19.36 -5.90
N ILE A 31 -8.36 18.99 -6.65
CA ILE A 31 -7.25 18.20 -6.09
C ILE A 31 -6.32 19.12 -5.28
N ASP A 32 -6.23 18.88 -3.97
CA ASP A 32 -5.27 19.54 -3.09
C ASP A 32 -3.98 18.71 -2.98
N PRO A 33 -2.85 19.18 -3.53
CA PRO A 33 -1.57 18.47 -3.44
C PRO A 33 -0.97 18.46 -2.02
N LYS A 34 -1.56 19.19 -1.06
CA LYS A 34 -1.14 19.17 0.35
C LYS A 34 -1.71 18.00 1.14
N VAL A 35 -2.66 17.26 0.57
CA VAL A 35 -3.22 16.07 1.21
C VAL A 35 -2.18 14.96 1.18
N THR A 36 -1.74 14.51 2.34
CA THR A 36 -0.62 13.59 2.46
C THR A 36 -1.09 12.23 2.95
N ILE A 37 -0.53 11.17 2.37
CA ILE A 37 -0.91 9.79 2.68
C ILE A 37 0.33 8.97 3.04
N PHE A 38 0.21 8.18 4.09
CA PHE A 38 1.14 7.12 4.42
C PHE A 38 0.54 5.77 4.04
N ILE A 39 1.26 4.97 3.25
CA ILE A 39 0.85 3.62 2.84
C ILE A 39 1.75 2.59 3.52
N GLY A 40 1.16 1.76 4.37
CA GLY A 40 1.80 0.58 4.94
C GLY A 40 1.44 -0.67 4.16
N ILE A 41 2.43 -1.28 3.52
CA ILE A 41 2.28 -2.58 2.84
C ILE A 41 2.77 -3.67 3.77
N LEU A 42 1.86 -4.53 4.24
CA LEU A 42 2.20 -5.66 5.09
C LEU A 42 2.71 -6.83 4.25
N THR A 43 3.89 -7.32 4.61
CA THR A 43 4.62 -8.37 3.84
C THR A 43 5.49 -9.20 4.76
N VAL A 44 5.94 -10.37 4.33
CA VAL A 44 6.79 -11.28 5.14
C VAL A 44 8.22 -11.32 4.61
N TYR A 45 9.20 -11.63 5.45
CA TYR A 45 10.61 -11.51 5.08
C TYR A 45 11.00 -12.33 3.84
N GLU A 46 10.37 -13.49 3.63
CA GLU A 46 10.64 -14.39 2.51
C GLU A 46 10.33 -13.77 1.14
N LYS A 47 9.40 -12.83 1.08
CA LYS A 47 8.87 -12.22 -0.16
C LYS A 47 9.72 -11.04 -0.67
N ILE A 48 11.04 -11.17 -0.63
CA ILE A 48 11.96 -10.09 -1.07
C ILE A 48 11.77 -9.72 -2.55
N GLU A 49 11.50 -10.71 -3.42
CA GLU A 49 11.28 -10.47 -4.84
C GLU A 49 10.02 -9.64 -5.10
N ILE A 50 8.92 -9.96 -4.39
CA ILE A 50 7.68 -9.19 -4.44
C ILE A 50 7.93 -7.76 -3.96
N ARG A 51 8.62 -7.58 -2.83
CA ARG A 51 8.96 -6.23 -2.36
C ARG A 51 9.79 -5.46 -3.38
N ASN A 52 10.78 -6.08 -4.03
CA ASN A 52 11.58 -5.42 -5.06
C ASN A 52 10.74 -5.00 -6.27
N TYR A 53 9.82 -5.87 -6.72
CA TYR A 53 8.88 -5.51 -7.78
C TYR A 53 7.99 -4.33 -7.38
N LEU A 54 7.42 -4.37 -6.18
CA LEU A 54 6.59 -3.29 -5.65
C LEU A 54 7.37 -1.98 -5.48
N ARG A 55 8.63 -2.03 -5.04
CA ARG A 55 9.52 -0.86 -4.95
C ARG A 55 9.69 -0.18 -6.30
N ASP A 56 10.04 -0.96 -7.32
CA ASP A 56 10.25 -0.42 -8.66
C ASP A 56 8.95 0.17 -9.21
N MET A 57 7.83 -0.56 -9.09
CA MET A 57 6.52 -0.10 -9.52
C MET A 57 6.09 1.18 -8.81
N TYR A 58 6.14 1.22 -7.48
CA TYR A 58 5.71 2.39 -6.70
C TYR A 58 6.65 3.58 -6.83
N LYS A 59 7.94 3.37 -7.12
CA LYS A 59 8.86 4.44 -7.50
C LYS A 59 8.39 5.14 -8.78
N HIS A 60 8.02 4.37 -9.80
CA HIS A 60 7.46 4.93 -11.05
C HIS A 60 6.11 5.61 -10.81
N ASN A 61 5.21 4.98 -10.04
CA ASN A 61 3.88 5.54 -9.75
C ASN A 61 3.96 6.83 -8.92
N ASN A 62 4.88 6.93 -7.95
CA ASN A 62 5.11 8.16 -7.18
C ASN A 62 5.66 9.28 -8.06
N ALA A 63 6.59 8.97 -8.96
CA ALA A 63 7.09 9.96 -9.92
C ALA A 63 5.98 10.43 -10.87
N ALA A 64 5.12 9.52 -11.32
CA ALA A 64 3.95 9.85 -12.14
C ALA A 64 2.95 10.72 -11.37
N LEU A 65 2.66 10.39 -10.10
CA LEU A 65 1.76 11.18 -9.25
C LEU A 65 2.32 12.59 -9.00
N ALA A 66 3.62 12.73 -8.73
CA ALA A 66 4.27 14.03 -8.55
C ALA A 66 4.16 14.90 -9.81
N ARG A 67 4.43 14.31 -11.00
CA ARG A 67 4.24 14.98 -12.30
C ARG A 67 2.78 15.40 -12.52
N TYR A 68 1.85 14.47 -12.27
CA TYR A 68 0.41 14.71 -12.37
C TYR A 68 -0.01 15.92 -11.53
N LEU A 69 0.42 15.98 -10.26
CA LEU A 69 0.08 17.06 -9.34
C LEU A 69 0.87 18.35 -9.56
N GLY A 70 1.91 18.34 -10.41
CA GLY A 70 2.79 19.49 -10.62
C GLY A 70 3.65 19.83 -9.39
N VAL A 71 4.00 18.85 -8.58
CA VAL A 71 4.83 19.00 -7.37
C VAL A 71 6.19 18.31 -7.53
N GLN A 72 7.18 18.73 -6.73
CA GLN A 72 8.52 18.14 -6.78
C GLN A 72 8.56 16.71 -6.22
N GLU A 73 7.84 16.48 -5.12
CA GLU A 73 7.82 15.19 -4.43
C GLU A 73 6.39 14.69 -4.26
N SER A 74 6.21 13.37 -4.37
CA SER A 74 4.90 12.75 -4.20
C SER A 74 4.35 13.01 -2.78
N PRO A 75 3.07 13.37 -2.63
CA PRO A 75 2.41 13.44 -1.34
C PRO A 75 2.10 12.06 -0.76
N VAL A 76 2.70 10.99 -1.27
CA VAL A 76 2.52 9.61 -0.81
C VAL A 76 3.86 9.05 -0.31
N THR A 77 3.87 8.59 0.94
CA THR A 77 4.97 7.80 1.51
C THR A 77 4.55 6.34 1.54
N ILE A 78 5.43 5.43 1.13
CA ILE A 78 5.16 3.99 1.16
C ILE A 78 6.26 3.29 1.95
N LYS A 79 5.88 2.43 2.90
CA LYS A 79 6.80 1.58 3.65
C LYS A 79 6.29 0.15 3.74
N PHE A 80 7.22 -0.80 3.75
CA PHE A 80 6.94 -2.22 3.98
C PHE A 80 6.99 -2.54 5.46
N PHE A 81 5.99 -3.25 5.97
CA PHE A 81 5.90 -3.66 7.36
C PHE A 81 6.06 -5.16 7.50
N LEU A 82 7.04 -5.57 8.30
CA LEU A 82 7.43 -6.95 8.52
C LEU A 82 7.49 -7.24 10.01
N GLY A 83 7.21 -8.48 10.41
CA GLY A 83 7.59 -8.99 11.72
C GLY A 83 9.00 -9.57 11.71
N LEU A 84 9.48 -9.96 12.89
CA LEU A 84 10.72 -10.70 13.06
C LEU A 84 10.58 -12.14 12.51
N PRO A 85 11.56 -12.62 11.73
CA PRO A 85 11.47 -13.90 11.05
C PRO A 85 11.55 -15.03 12.07
N LYS A 86 10.70 -16.06 11.93
CA LYS A 86 10.65 -17.20 12.86
C LYS A 86 11.96 -18.01 12.91
N ASP A 87 12.74 -17.96 11.84
CA ASP A 87 13.98 -18.73 11.68
C ASP A 87 15.24 -17.96 12.10
N GLY A 88 15.08 -16.79 12.74
CA GLY A 88 16.18 -16.00 13.28
C GLY A 88 17.05 -15.30 12.22
N LYS A 89 16.64 -15.25 10.94
CA LYS A 89 17.38 -14.57 9.85
C LYS A 89 17.29 -13.03 9.90
N VAL A 90 17.42 -12.44 11.08
CA VAL A 90 17.33 -10.99 11.32
C VAL A 90 18.38 -10.22 10.51
N ASP A 91 19.59 -10.76 10.36
CA ASP A 91 20.67 -10.12 9.60
C ASP A 91 20.32 -9.82 8.14
N LYS A 92 19.50 -10.68 7.51
CA LYS A 92 19.08 -10.46 6.12
C LYS A 92 18.10 -9.29 6.00
N ILE A 93 17.21 -9.17 6.98
CA ILE A 93 16.26 -8.06 7.07
C ILE A 93 17.01 -6.76 7.33
N ASN A 94 17.99 -6.76 8.23
CA ASN A 94 18.80 -5.57 8.53
C ASN A 94 19.53 -5.08 7.27
N LYS A 95 20.17 -5.99 6.52
CA LYS A 95 20.84 -5.64 5.25
C LYS A 95 19.87 -5.07 4.21
N GLU A 96 18.68 -5.62 4.10
CA GLU A 96 17.65 -5.09 3.19
C GLU A 96 17.16 -3.71 3.65
N SER A 97 16.87 -3.55 4.94
CA SER A 97 16.39 -2.31 5.54
C SER A 97 17.42 -1.19 5.40
N GLU A 98 18.70 -1.46 5.67
CA GLU A 98 19.81 -0.51 5.49
C GLU A 98 19.98 -0.11 4.01
N LYS A 99 19.79 -1.05 3.09
CA LYS A 99 19.96 -0.81 1.66
C LYS A 99 18.87 0.09 1.07
N TYR A 100 17.61 -0.11 1.47
CA TYR A 100 16.46 0.54 0.82
C TYR A 100 15.81 1.64 1.67
N GLY A 101 15.92 1.61 3.00
CA GLY A 101 15.34 2.62 3.90
C GLY A 101 13.80 2.67 3.94
N ASP A 102 13.14 1.72 3.29
CA ASP A 102 11.69 1.68 3.10
C ASP A 102 10.99 0.59 3.91
N MET A 103 11.69 -0.02 4.86
CA MET A 103 11.17 -1.09 5.70
C MET A 103 10.99 -0.63 7.15
N VAL A 104 9.94 -1.15 7.79
CA VAL A 104 9.70 -1.10 9.22
C VAL A 104 9.59 -2.53 9.72
N VAL A 105 10.48 -2.90 10.64
CA VAL A 105 10.47 -4.20 11.29
C VAL A 105 9.79 -4.06 12.64
N LEU A 106 8.61 -4.61 12.77
CA LEU A 106 7.81 -4.63 13.99
C LEU A 106 8.42 -5.64 14.97
N ASN A 107 8.46 -5.28 16.25
CA ASN A 107 8.96 -6.14 17.32
C ASN A 107 7.93 -7.22 17.72
N ILE A 108 7.53 -8.02 16.75
CA ILE A 108 6.65 -9.18 16.91
C ILE A 108 7.19 -10.33 16.07
N THR A 109 6.95 -11.57 16.47
CA THR A 109 7.22 -12.72 15.62
C THR A 109 6.29 -12.66 14.40
N GLU A 110 6.87 -12.79 13.20
CA GLU A 110 6.14 -12.76 11.93
C GLU A 110 4.99 -13.75 11.96
N ASN A 111 3.80 -13.21 11.70
CA ASN A 111 2.56 -13.94 11.66
C ASN A 111 1.71 -13.36 10.53
N LYS A 112 0.95 -14.23 9.87
CA LYS A 112 0.17 -13.81 8.70
C LYS A 112 -1.18 -13.21 9.11
N GLU A 113 -1.69 -13.53 10.30
CA GLU A 113 -3.10 -13.24 10.66
C GLU A 113 -3.31 -12.73 12.11
N GLU A 114 -2.27 -12.59 12.93
CA GLU A 114 -2.41 -12.32 14.37
C GLU A 114 -1.72 -11.01 14.81
N GLY A 115 -2.45 -9.90 14.69
CA GLY A 115 -2.08 -8.64 15.35
C GLY A 115 -1.05 -7.78 14.63
N LYS A 116 -0.54 -8.20 13.47
CA LYS A 116 0.40 -7.37 12.67
C LYS A 116 -0.20 -6.02 12.26
N THR A 117 -1.48 -6.01 11.90
CA THR A 117 -2.23 -4.77 11.60
C THR A 117 -2.29 -3.83 12.80
N LEU A 118 -2.55 -4.36 14.01
CA LEU A 118 -2.58 -3.54 15.22
C LEU A 118 -1.20 -2.94 15.50
N LYS A 119 -0.13 -3.74 15.36
CA LYS A 119 1.25 -3.26 15.52
C LYS A 119 1.67 -2.24 14.47
N PHE A 120 1.12 -2.33 13.27
CA PHE A 120 1.27 -1.29 12.25
C PHE A 120 0.61 0.02 12.70
N PHE A 121 -0.59 -0.03 13.27
CA PHE A 121 -1.26 1.16 13.80
C PHE A 121 -0.50 1.78 14.97
N ASP A 122 -0.07 0.96 15.94
CA ASP A 122 0.77 1.39 17.06
C ASP A 122 2.00 2.14 16.54
N TRP A 123 2.72 1.55 15.59
CA TRP A 123 3.92 2.17 15.01
C TRP A 123 3.59 3.49 14.30
N PHE A 124 2.50 3.55 13.52
CA PHE A 124 2.12 4.78 12.85
C PHE A 124 1.80 5.89 13.86
N ALA A 125 1.04 5.57 14.91
CA ALA A 125 0.67 6.52 15.96
C ALA A 125 1.89 7.03 16.74
N GLU A 126 2.79 6.13 17.14
CA GLU A 126 4.04 6.48 17.85
C GLU A 126 4.95 7.38 17.01
N ASN A 127 4.95 7.21 15.69
CA ASN A 127 5.81 7.96 14.77
C ASN A 127 5.11 9.14 14.11
N ALA A 128 3.82 9.38 14.37
CA ALA A 128 3.00 10.37 13.68
C ALA A 128 3.55 11.81 13.77
N SER A 129 4.33 12.12 14.82
CA SER A 129 4.99 13.41 15.05
C SER A 129 6.22 13.66 14.19
N ILE A 130 6.90 12.59 13.74
CA ILE A 130 8.11 12.65 12.90
C ILE A 130 7.81 12.29 11.44
N LEU A 131 6.67 11.67 11.17
CA LEU A 131 6.10 11.57 9.83
C LEU A 131 5.66 12.96 9.33
N ARG A 132 5.28 13.07 8.06
CA ARG A 132 4.94 14.35 7.39
C ARG A 132 3.61 14.96 7.86
N ASN A 133 3.17 14.61 9.07
CA ASN A 133 1.83 14.87 9.56
C ASN A 133 0.74 14.32 8.61
N ASP A 134 0.95 13.10 8.07
CA ASP A 134 0.09 12.54 7.02
C ASP A 134 -1.39 12.56 7.43
N ASN A 135 -2.27 13.01 6.52
CA ASN A 135 -3.71 13.13 6.77
C ASN A 135 -4.39 11.75 6.88
N TYR A 136 -3.89 10.80 6.09
CA TYR A 136 -4.43 9.45 6.01
C TYR A 136 -3.34 8.41 6.13
N MET A 137 -3.72 7.25 6.63
CA MET A 137 -2.94 6.03 6.60
C MET A 137 -3.73 4.97 5.81
N LEU A 138 -3.10 4.36 4.82
CA LEU A 138 -3.63 3.20 4.10
C LEU A 138 -2.89 1.94 4.51
N LYS A 139 -3.65 0.90 4.83
CA LYS A 139 -3.17 -0.47 4.96
C LYS A 139 -3.38 -1.20 3.63
N ALA A 140 -2.38 -1.93 3.15
CA ALA A 140 -2.51 -2.87 2.03
C ALA A 140 -1.68 -4.14 2.27
N ASP A 141 -2.03 -5.21 1.55
CA ASP A 141 -1.24 -6.44 1.47
C ASP A 141 -0.27 -6.40 0.27
N ASP A 142 0.77 -7.22 0.30
CA ASP A 142 1.78 -7.30 -0.76
C ASP A 142 1.34 -7.99 -2.06
N ASP A 143 0.11 -8.50 -2.08
CA ASP A 143 -0.59 -9.03 -3.25
C ASP A 143 -1.70 -8.07 -3.75
N SER A 144 -1.76 -6.85 -3.21
CA SER A 144 -2.71 -5.82 -3.61
C SER A 144 -2.02 -4.70 -4.41
N PHE A 145 -2.65 -4.30 -5.51
CA PHE A 145 -2.18 -3.20 -6.36
C PHE A 145 -2.96 -1.92 -6.09
N ILE A 146 -2.25 -0.82 -5.81
CA ILE A 146 -2.85 0.49 -5.57
C ILE A 146 -2.56 1.40 -6.78
N HIS A 147 -3.62 1.75 -7.52
CA HIS A 147 -3.52 2.71 -8.61
C HIS A 147 -3.43 4.15 -8.07
N LEU A 148 -2.21 4.59 -7.70
CA LEU A 148 -1.96 5.79 -6.89
C LEU A 148 -2.67 7.05 -7.37
N ILE A 149 -2.71 7.35 -8.68
CA ILE A 149 -3.35 8.57 -9.20
C ILE A 149 -4.87 8.55 -8.97
N HIS A 150 -5.51 7.41 -9.20
CA HIS A 150 -6.96 7.29 -8.98
C HIS A 150 -7.29 7.30 -7.50
N TYR A 151 -6.54 6.52 -6.71
CA TYR A 151 -6.68 6.53 -5.26
C TYR A 151 -6.48 7.93 -4.67
N TYR A 152 -5.46 8.67 -5.10
CA TYR A 152 -5.18 10.04 -4.63
C TYR A 152 -6.31 11.02 -4.98
N ARG A 153 -6.99 10.81 -6.11
CA ARG A 153 -8.18 11.59 -6.47
C ARG A 153 -9.35 11.25 -5.54
N ASP A 154 -9.62 9.97 -5.34
CA ASP A 154 -10.79 9.52 -4.57
C ASP A 154 -10.72 9.95 -3.10
N ILE A 155 -9.51 10.00 -2.52
CA ILE A 155 -9.33 10.46 -1.13
C ILE A 155 -9.47 11.98 -0.95
N GLN A 156 -9.50 12.78 -2.03
CA GLN A 156 -9.69 14.23 -1.90
C GLN A 156 -11.04 14.55 -1.26
N ASP A 157 -12.06 13.77 -1.61
CA ASP A 157 -13.45 13.97 -1.16
C ASP A 157 -13.73 13.38 0.22
N LEU A 158 -12.77 12.64 0.81
CA LEU A 158 -12.95 12.07 2.13
C LEU A 158 -12.87 13.14 3.23
N PRO A 159 -13.64 13.01 4.33
CA PRO A 159 -13.42 13.81 5.53
C PRO A 159 -11.98 13.65 6.02
N ARG A 160 -11.35 14.75 6.45
CA ARG A 160 -9.98 14.72 7.00
C ARG A 160 -9.91 14.12 8.40
N GLU A 161 -11.05 13.97 9.06
CA GLU A 161 -11.21 13.42 10.39
C GLU A 161 -12.28 12.33 10.38
N ARG A 162 -12.16 11.34 11.26
CA ARG A 162 -13.11 10.23 11.43
C ARG A 162 -13.46 9.48 10.14
N ALA A 163 -12.55 9.41 9.18
CA ALA A 163 -12.75 8.66 7.96
C ALA A 163 -12.24 7.22 8.10
N TYR A 164 -13.09 6.26 7.77
CA TYR A 164 -12.72 4.86 7.57
C TYR A 164 -13.28 4.43 6.21
N TYR A 165 -12.40 4.25 5.23
CA TYR A 165 -12.75 4.10 3.82
C TYR A 165 -12.12 2.84 3.23
N GLY A 166 -12.92 2.01 2.57
CA GLY A 166 -12.49 0.76 1.96
C GLY A 166 -13.67 -0.07 1.51
N LEU A 167 -13.44 -1.35 1.22
CA LEU A 167 -14.52 -2.27 0.93
C LEU A 167 -15.16 -2.75 2.24
N LEU A 168 -16.36 -2.27 2.53
CA LEU A 168 -17.10 -2.66 3.73
C LEU A 168 -17.56 -4.13 3.64
N LEU A 169 -17.09 -4.96 4.57
CA LEU A 169 -17.61 -6.30 4.75
C LEU A 169 -18.63 -6.29 5.89
N ASN A 170 -19.86 -6.62 5.56
CA ASN A 170 -20.93 -6.74 6.53
C ASN A 170 -20.99 -8.17 7.08
N TYR A 171 -20.44 -8.39 8.27
CA TYR A 171 -20.38 -9.72 8.89
C TYR A 171 -21.73 -10.21 9.41
N THR A 172 -22.74 -9.34 9.49
CA THR A 172 -24.13 -9.71 9.84
C THR A 172 -24.76 -10.68 8.84
N LEU A 173 -24.21 -10.79 7.62
CA LEU A 173 -24.60 -11.80 6.63
C LEU A 173 -24.00 -13.19 6.91
N ILE A 174 -23.07 -13.31 7.87
CA ILE A 174 -22.24 -14.50 8.10
C ILE A 174 -22.42 -15.04 9.53
N ASN A 175 -22.72 -14.18 10.52
CA ASN A 175 -23.10 -14.57 11.89
C ASN A 175 -23.90 -13.45 12.58
N GLU A 176 -24.70 -13.79 13.59
CA GLU A 176 -25.59 -12.87 14.34
C GLU A 176 -24.82 -11.85 15.22
N GLY A 177 -24.09 -10.93 14.59
CA GLY A 177 -23.39 -9.81 15.24
C GLY A 177 -23.08 -8.68 14.26
N THR A 178 -23.34 -7.44 14.68
CA THR A 178 -23.17 -6.21 13.88
C THR A 178 -21.72 -5.75 13.76
N ASN A 179 -20.78 -6.65 13.49
CA ASN A 179 -19.39 -6.27 13.28
C ASN A 179 -19.20 -5.92 11.80
N VAL A 180 -19.16 -4.61 11.50
CA VAL A 180 -18.77 -4.10 10.19
C VAL A 180 -17.30 -3.70 10.22
N TYR A 181 -16.54 -4.17 9.23
CA TYR A 181 -15.11 -3.83 9.10
C TYR A 181 -14.72 -3.77 7.62
N MET A 182 -13.62 -3.08 7.30
CA MET A 182 -13.12 -3.04 5.93
C MET A 182 -12.31 -4.28 5.62
N TRP A 183 -12.49 -4.82 4.41
CA TRP A 183 -11.83 -6.04 3.98
C TRP A 183 -10.30 -5.89 3.89
N GLY A 184 -9.59 -7.01 4.07
CA GLY A 184 -8.15 -7.03 4.28
C GLY A 184 -7.30 -6.53 3.11
N MET A 185 -7.79 -6.61 1.86
CA MET A 185 -7.00 -6.23 0.67
C MET A 185 -6.50 -4.78 0.71
N GLY A 186 -7.27 -3.88 1.33
CA GLY A 186 -6.78 -2.57 1.69
C GLY A 186 -7.88 -1.60 2.14
N TYR A 187 -7.51 -0.67 3.01
CA TYR A 187 -8.39 0.38 3.51
C TYR A 187 -7.61 1.58 4.01
N THR A 188 -8.26 2.74 4.00
CA THR A 188 -7.75 4.04 4.43
C THR A 188 -8.42 4.45 5.74
N ILE A 189 -7.64 5.00 6.66
CA ILE A 189 -8.10 5.55 7.93
C ILE A 189 -7.54 6.97 8.06
N SER A 190 -8.35 7.92 8.52
CA SER A 190 -7.86 9.26 8.88
C SER A 190 -6.93 9.19 10.08
N ARG A 191 -5.95 10.08 10.11
CA ARG A 191 -4.91 10.12 11.14
C ARG A 191 -5.51 10.11 12.55
N ASP A 192 -6.46 11.01 12.82
CA ASP A 192 -7.11 11.14 14.14
C ASP A 192 -7.72 9.81 14.62
N LEU A 193 -8.35 9.07 13.71
CA LEU A 193 -8.97 7.80 14.04
C LEU A 193 -7.93 6.72 14.32
N VAL A 194 -6.78 6.70 13.62
CA VAL A 194 -5.67 5.78 13.97
C VAL A 194 -5.09 6.09 15.35
N MET A 195 -5.02 7.36 15.74
CA MET A 195 -4.52 7.76 17.07
C MET A 195 -5.44 7.35 18.23
N ASP A 196 -6.71 7.03 17.93
CA ASP A 196 -7.73 6.64 18.91
C ASP A 196 -7.86 5.10 19.07
N ILE A 197 -7.17 4.31 18.23
CA ILE A 197 -7.17 2.83 18.29
C ILE A 197 -6.24 2.35 19.41
#